data_AF-A0A7Y3HN70-F1
#
_entry.id   AF-A0A7Y3HN70-F1
#
_cell.length_a   1.000
_cell.length_b   1.000
_cell.length_c   1.000
_cell.angle_alpha   90.00
_cell.angle_beta   90.00
_cell.angle_gamma   90.00
#
_symmetry.space_group_name_H-M   'P 1'
#
loop_
_entity.id
_entity.type
_entity.pdbx_description
1 polymer ?
#
loop_
_entity_poly.entity_id
_entity_poly.type
_entity_poly.pdbx_seq_one_letter_code
_entity_poly.pdbx_strand_id
1 'polypeptide(L)' 'MGNKSEIEKKVSQYVKQLLADKLDKKRVYHSLDHTQRIVAAVDKIAEGNGLDDKEKQKLRIAAWFHDTGYIT' A
#
# COMPACT_ATOMS: atom_id res chain seq x y z
N MET A 1 -9.83 -14.18 -3.52
CA MET A 1 -8.60 -13.37 -3.29
C MET A 1 -7.43 -14.12 -3.89
N GLY A 2 -6.88 -13.64 -5.01
CA GLY A 2 -5.71 -14.25 -5.64
C GLY A 2 -4.49 -14.18 -4.72
N ASN A 3 -3.61 -15.18 -4.79
CA ASN A 3 -2.34 -15.15 -4.05
C ASN A 3 -1.53 -13.92 -4.47
N LYS A 4 -1.16 -13.07 -3.51
CA LYS A 4 -0.28 -11.93 -3.76
C LYS A 4 1.07 -12.43 -4.27
N SER A 5 1.60 -11.75 -5.28
CA SER A 5 2.93 -12.07 -5.82
C SER A 5 4.03 -11.87 -4.78
N GLU A 6 5.20 -12.47 -5.03
CA GLU A 6 6.37 -12.30 -4.16
C GLU A 6 6.83 -10.83 -4.06
N ILE A 7 6.70 -10.05 -5.14
CA ILE A 7 7.05 -8.63 -5.10
C ILE A 7 6.09 -7.82 -4.21
N GLU A 8 4.79 -8.12 -4.25
CA GLU A 8 3.80 -7.43 -3.41
C GLU A 8 3.99 -7.75 -1.93
N LYS A 9 4.39 -8.98 -1.59
CA LYS A 9 4.75 -9.35 -0.22
C LYS A 9 5.94 -8.52 0.25
N LYS A 10 7.03 -8.49 -0.54
CA LYS A 10 8.25 -7.70 -0.24
C LYS A 10 7.95 -6.21 -0.06
N VAL A 11 7.16 -5.62 -0.97
CA VAL A 11 6.75 -4.21 -0.89
C VAL A 11 5.96 -3.93 0.39
N SER A 12 4.95 -4.75 0.69
CA SER A 12 4.14 -4.54 1.89
C SER A 12 4.95 -4.67 3.18
N GLN A 13 5.89 -5.61 3.25
CA GLN A 13 6.78 -5.78 4.40
C GLN A 13 7.73 -4.60 4.55
N TYR A 14 8.35 -4.16 3.44
CA TYR A 14 9.25 -3.02 3.44
C TYR A 14 8.56 -1.74 3.92
N VAL A 15 7.39 -1.40 3.37
CA VAL A 15 6.67 -0.17 3.76
C VAL A 15 6.20 -0.23 5.20
N LYS A 16 5.70 -1.39 5.67
CA LYS A 16 5.31 -1.57 7.08
C LYS A 16 6.47 -1.26 8.00
N GLN A 17 7.64 -1.81 7.71
CA GLN A 17 8.84 -1.58 8.51
C GLN A 17 9.28 -0.11 8.44
N LEU A 18 9.31 0.47 7.23
CA LEU A 18 9.70 1.86 7.01
C LEU A 18 8.84 2.84 7.82
N LEU A 19 7.51 2.70 7.73
CA LEU A 19 6.59 3.57 8.46
C LEU A 19 6.62 3.31 9.97
N ALA A 20 6.80 2.06 10.41
CA ALA A 20 6.96 1.75 11.83
C ALA A 20 8.23 2.40 12.43
N ASP A 21 9.32 2.43 11.67
CA ASP A 21 10.62 2.91 12.14
C ASP A 21 10.81 4.42 12.01
N LYS A 22 10.24 5.03 10.97
CA LYS A 22 10.58 6.40 10.56
C LYS A 22 9.44 7.40 10.66
N LEU A 23 8.19 6.96 10.73
CA LEU A 23 7.06 7.88 10.81
C LEU A 23 6.94 8.47 12.23
N ASP A 24 6.84 9.79 12.35
CA ASP A 24 6.56 10.44 13.63
C ASP A 24 5.22 9.93 14.18
N LYS A 25 5.23 9.43 15.42
CA LYS A 25 4.04 8.95 16.15
C LYS A 25 2.96 10.00 16.32
N LYS A 26 3.29 11.29 16.17
CA LYS A 26 2.31 12.40 16.15
C LYS A 26 1.49 12.44 14.86
N ARG A 27 1.88 11.71 13.80
CA ARG A 27 1.09 11.64 12.57
C ARG A 27 -0.11 10.71 12.74
N VAL A 28 -1.27 11.32 12.88
CA VAL A 28 -2.55 10.62 13.10
C VAL A 28 -3.29 10.25 11.80
N TYR A 29 -2.90 10.80 10.65
CA TYR A 29 -3.56 10.54 9.37
C TYR A 29 -2.69 9.69 8.43
N HIS A 30 -1.64 10.27 7.83
CA HIS A 30 -0.67 9.55 6.99
C HIS A 30 0.13 8.56 7.84
N SER A 31 -0.45 7.39 8.05
CA SER A 31 -0.07 6.34 9.00
C SER A 31 -0.15 4.99 8.31
N LEU A 32 0.45 3.96 8.91
CA LEU A 32 0.39 2.60 8.36
C LEU A 32 -1.06 2.13 8.16
N ASP A 33 -1.96 2.45 9.09
CA ASP A 33 -3.38 2.11 8.97
C ASP A 33 -4.05 2.80 7.76
N HIS A 34 -3.74 4.09 7.52
CA HIS A 34 -4.21 4.79 6.33
C HIS A 34 -3.70 4.13 5.06
N THR A 35 -2.40 3.84 4.98
CA THR A 35 -1.79 3.14 3.84
C THR A 35 -2.48 1.80 3.56
N GLN A 36 -2.77 1.00 4.59
CA GLN A 36 -3.48 -0.27 4.42
C GLN A 36 -4.91 -0.11 3.91
N ARG A 37 -5.64 0.91 4.40
CA ARG A 37 -6.98 1.24 3.89
C ARG A 37 -6.95 1.66 2.43
N ILE A 38 -5.96 2.45 2.01
CA ILE A 38 -5.79 2.87 0.61
C ILE A 38 -5.48 1.68 -0.30
N VAL A 39 -4.59 0.76 0.11
CA VAL A 39 -4.32 -0.48 -0.66
C VAL A 39 -5.62 -1.30 -0.86
N ALA A 40 -6.45 -1.43 0.17
CA ALA A 40 -7.73 -2.15 0.07
C ALA A 40 -8.77 -1.42 -0.81
N ALA A 41 -8.80 -0.08 -0.76
CA ALA A 41 -9.66 0.72 -1.61
C ALA A 41 -9.26 0.61 -3.09
N VAL A 42 -7.97 0.62 -3.38
CA VAL A 42 -7.42 0.42 -4.73
C VAL A 42 -7.86 -0.92 -5.30
N ASP A 43 -7.84 -2.00 -4.52
CA ASP A 43 -8.33 -3.31 -4.98
C ASP A 43 -9.81 -3.25 -5.39
N LYS A 44 -10.67 -2.68 -4.54
CA LYS A 44 -12.11 -2.54 -4.83
C LYS A 44 -12.38 -1.71 -6.08
N ILE A 45 -11.67 -0.59 -6.23
CA ILE A 45 -11.84 0.30 -7.40
C ILE A 45 -11.34 -0.39 -8.66
N ALA A 46 -10.17 -1.03 -8.61
CA ALA A 46 -9.59 -1.72 -9.75
C ALA A 46 -10.45 -2.92 -10.21
N GLU A 47 -11.07 -3.64 -9.27
CA GLU A 47 -12.06 -4.67 -9.58
C GLU A 47 -13.29 -4.08 -10.28
N GLY A 48 -13.85 -2.99 -9.76
CA GLY A 48 -15.00 -2.31 -10.38
C GLY A 48 -14.72 -1.72 -11.78
N ASN A 49 -13.45 -1.45 -12.10
CA ASN A 49 -13.01 -0.97 -13.41
C ASN A 49 -12.55 -2.10 -14.35
N GLY A 50 -12.63 -3.36 -13.93
CA GLY A 50 -12.25 -4.51 -14.77
C GLY A 50 -10.77 -4.59 -15.11
N LEU A 51 -9.88 -4.01 -14.28
CA LEU A 51 -8.44 -4.02 -14.52
C LEU A 51 -7.86 -5.44 -14.42
N ASP A 52 -6.82 -5.70 -15.21
CA ASP A 52 -6.13 -6.99 -15.16
C ASP A 52 -5.25 -7.14 -13.90
N ASP A 53 -4.75 -8.36 -13.65
CA ASP A 53 -3.95 -8.64 -12.46
C ASP A 53 -2.63 -7.86 -12.41
N LYS A 54 -2.05 -7.54 -13.58
CA LYS A 54 -0.78 -6.80 -13.70
C LYS A 54 -0.99 -5.32 -13.42
N GLU A 55 -2.09 -4.74 -13.89
CA GLU A 55 -2.52 -3.38 -13.58
C GLU A 55 -2.84 -3.23 -12.10
N LYS A 56 -3.65 -4.16 -11.55
CA LYS A 56 -3.97 -4.23 -10.11
C LYS A 56 -2.70 -4.31 -9.25
N GLN A 57 -1.73 -5.13 -9.65
CA GLN A 57 -0.45 -5.24 -8.95
C GLN A 57 0.31 -3.92 -8.94
N LYS A 58 0.42 -3.22 -10.09
CA LYS A 58 1.09 -1.91 -10.16
C LYS A 58 0.42 -0.89 -9.23
N LEU A 59 -0.91 -0.84 -9.23
CA LEU A 59 -1.66 0.07 -8.38
C LEU A 59 -1.48 -0.25 -6.89
N ARG A 60 -1.50 -1.53 -6.50
CA ARG A 60 -1.22 -1.94 -5.11
C ARG A 60 0.18 -1.56 -4.67
N ILE A 61 1.19 -1.73 -5.54
CA ILE A 61 2.56 -1.33 -5.24
C ILE A 61 2.64 0.20 -5.05
N ALA A 62 2.04 0.98 -5.95
CA ALA A 62 1.98 2.44 -5.80
C ALA A 62 1.27 2.88 -4.51
N ALA A 63 0.15 2.24 -4.18
CA ALA A 63 -0.63 2.50 -2.96
C ALA A 63 0.16 2.22 -1.68
N TRP A 64 1.03 1.20 -1.66
CA TRP A 64 1.93 0.99 -0.54
C TRP A 64 2.92 2.15 -0.36
N PHE A 65 3.49 2.68 -1.44
CA PHE A 65 4.51 3.73 -1.33
C PHE A 65 3.97 5.16 -1.20
N HIS A 66 2.67 5.40 -1.42
CA HIS A 66 2.15 6.77 -1.55
C HIS A 66 2.40 7.68 -0.33
N ASP A 67 2.42 7.10 0.88
CA ASP A 67 2.63 7.82 2.14
C ASP A 67 4.09 7.87 2.60
N THR A 68 5.02 7.18 1.93
CA THR A 68 6.39 7.07 2.46
C THR A 68 7.13 8.40 2.45
N GLY A 69 6.64 9.41 1.72
CA GLY A 69 7.16 10.77 1.77
C GLY A 69 6.89 11.51 3.08
N TYR A 70 6.00 11.02 3.95
CA TYR A 70 5.70 11.66 5.24
C TYR A 70 6.71 11.34 6.36
N ILE A 71 7.72 10.52 6.09
CA ILE A 71 8.79 10.20 7.06
C ILE A 71 9.91 11.24 7.09
N THR A 72 9.87 12.25 6.22
CA THR A 72 10.78 13.40 6.22
C THR A 72 10.28 14.53 7.11
#